data_AF-A0A9E0XEJ3-F1
#
_entry.id   AF-A0A9E0XEJ3-F1
#
_cell.length_a   1.000
_cell.length_b   1.000
_cell.length_c   1.000
_cell.angle_alpha   90.00
_cell.angle_beta   90.00
_cell.angle_gamma   90.00
#
_symmetry.space_group_name_H-M   'P 1'
#
loop_
_entity.id
_entity.type
_entity.pdbx_description
1 polymer ?
#
loop_
_entity_poly.entity_id
_entity_poly.type
_entity_poly.pdbx_seq_one_letter_code
_entity_poly.pdbx_strand_id
1 'polypeptide(L)'
;MALEIASARAYAQDLRAIPEQAEVTRTRLLPAIDAILALLAGHRAAIDRAMAARRAALPPGIRPEIGEPSLATYPVGFCRHIRDQVWDRALADPAFQALLGRDVILKKVFILLKGRYFQNAVQLGNLYIDVANDTVWTDKPKLEWQPIAEVDYTNVDDWPTFAAVARRYLHVELYPNLLFPFAFPAAPFFAIRPGGRIDLFFAQDIIFLKDVGQGMRRILQLLSDDALMARRLPPAYEALVRQACSPNLHDVFPLEFAPAPPAAIRDGVVAEFIALRQQPPDRALAMVEQYATLLADATRRLMRMNLVPPADELARLRATGAIPAEHPDAPES
;
A
#
# COMPACT_ATOMS: atom_id res chain seq x y z
N MET A 1 5.58 21.89 7.00
CA MET A 1 5.11 22.30 5.65
C MET A 1 5.59 21.37 4.53
N ALA A 2 6.88 21.20 4.25
CA ALA A 2 7.31 20.44 3.06
C ALA A 2 7.18 18.92 3.14
N LEU A 3 7.43 18.31 4.29
CA LEU A 3 7.15 16.89 4.49
C LEU A 3 5.65 16.60 4.64
N GLU A 4 4.86 17.61 5.01
CA GLU A 4 3.39 17.55 4.89
C GLU A 4 2.96 17.66 3.43
N ILE A 5 3.65 18.45 2.61
CA ILE A 5 3.48 18.48 1.14
C ILE A 5 3.90 17.14 0.53
N ALA A 6 4.99 16.53 1.01
CA ALA A 6 5.40 15.18 0.61
C ALA A 6 4.28 14.18 0.97
N SER A 7 3.81 14.16 2.22
CA SER A 7 2.67 13.34 2.67
C SER A 7 1.38 13.59 1.87
N ALA A 8 1.10 14.86 1.52
CA ALA A 8 -0.03 15.25 0.68
C ALA A 8 0.10 14.77 -0.76
N ARG A 9 1.31 14.80 -1.32
CA ARG A 9 1.64 14.21 -2.62
C ARG A 9 1.61 12.69 -2.57
N ALA A 10 1.98 12.10 -1.44
CA ALA A 10 2.37 10.72 -1.27
C ALA A 10 1.25 9.74 -0.87
N TYR A 11 0.02 9.99 -1.31
CA TYR A 11 -1.00 8.94 -1.47
C TYR A 11 -1.59 8.35 -0.16
N ALA A 12 -1.45 9.01 1.00
CA ALA A 12 -1.68 8.36 2.30
C ALA A 12 -2.38 9.23 3.37
N GLN A 13 -3.24 10.15 2.94
CA GLN A 13 -3.90 11.04 3.90
C GLN A 13 -5.11 10.38 4.54
N ASP A 14 -5.42 10.81 5.77
CA ASP A 14 -6.63 10.40 6.48
C ASP A 14 -7.86 10.86 5.74
N LEU A 15 -8.85 9.98 5.60
CA LEU A 15 -10.20 10.36 5.22
C LEU A 15 -10.84 11.05 6.43
N ARG A 16 -11.32 12.29 6.23
CA ARG A 16 -11.98 13.07 7.28
C ARG A 16 -13.02 14.00 6.69
N ALA A 17 -14.20 14.05 7.28
CA ALA A 17 -15.15 15.12 7.03
C ALA A 17 -14.58 16.42 7.63
N ILE A 18 -14.56 17.48 6.82
CA ILE A 18 -13.98 18.78 7.16
C ILE A 18 -15.14 19.78 7.22
N PRO A 19 -15.41 20.43 8.37
CA PRO A 19 -16.52 21.38 8.50
C PRO A 19 -16.49 22.48 7.43
N GLU A 20 -15.31 22.99 7.12
CA GLU A 20 -15.07 24.02 6.10
C GLU A 20 -15.44 23.55 4.68
N GLN A 21 -15.46 22.24 4.44
CA GLN A 21 -15.85 21.65 3.15
C GLN A 21 -17.34 21.33 3.06
N ALA A 22 -18.11 21.44 4.15
CA ALA A 22 -19.52 21.05 4.16
C ALA A 22 -20.34 21.88 3.17
N GLU A 23 -20.15 23.20 3.18
CA GLU A 23 -20.95 24.10 2.34
C GLU A 23 -20.62 23.96 0.85
N VAL A 24 -19.33 23.93 0.49
CA VAL A 24 -18.92 23.71 -0.91
C VAL A 24 -19.32 22.33 -1.41
N THR A 25 -19.28 21.31 -0.55
CA THR A 25 -19.76 19.97 -0.91
C THR A 25 -21.25 20.00 -1.22
N ARG A 26 -22.06 20.62 -0.35
CA ARG A 26 -23.51 20.67 -0.48
C ARG A 26 -23.96 21.51 -1.68
N THR A 27 -23.35 22.67 -1.89
CA THR A 27 -23.82 23.66 -2.87
C THR A 27 -23.20 23.50 -4.26
N ARG A 28 -22.06 22.82 -4.37
CA ARG A 28 -21.33 22.68 -5.63
C ARG A 28 -21.08 21.22 -6.02
N LEU A 29 -20.50 20.42 -5.13
CA LEU A 29 -20.09 19.06 -5.48
C LEU A 29 -21.28 18.11 -5.66
N LEU A 30 -22.24 18.12 -4.73
CA LEU A 30 -23.43 17.27 -4.82
C LEU A 30 -24.27 17.57 -6.07
N PRO A 31 -24.58 18.83 -6.42
CA PRO A 31 -25.27 19.14 -7.68
C PRO A 31 -24.51 18.73 -8.94
N ALA A 32 -23.17 18.68 -8.87
CA ALA A 32 -22.31 18.32 -9.99
C ALA A 32 -21.87 16.84 -9.98
N ILE A 33 -22.36 16.02 -9.04
CA ILE A 33 -21.76 14.71 -8.77
C ILE A 33 -21.85 13.78 -9.98
N ASP A 34 -22.96 13.78 -10.71
CA ASP A 34 -23.12 12.95 -11.90
C ASP A 34 -22.13 13.33 -13.01
N ALA A 35 -21.90 14.64 -13.21
CA ALA A 35 -20.91 15.12 -14.17
C ALA A 35 -19.48 14.77 -13.75
N ILE A 36 -19.17 14.88 -12.46
CA ILE A 36 -17.89 14.48 -11.87
C ILE A 36 -17.67 12.98 -12.09
N LEU A 37 -18.65 12.13 -11.76
CA LEU A 37 -18.56 10.68 -11.93
C LEU A 37 -18.45 10.27 -13.40
N ALA A 38 -19.15 10.96 -14.31
CA ALA A 38 -19.04 10.71 -15.74
C ALA A 38 -17.62 10.97 -16.26
N LEU A 39 -16.98 12.06 -15.83
CA LEU A 39 -15.58 12.36 -16.19
C LEU A 39 -14.62 11.30 -15.62
N LEU A 40 -14.75 10.98 -14.33
CA LEU A 40 -13.93 9.95 -13.70
C LEU A 40 -14.11 8.56 -14.35
N ALA A 41 -15.35 8.21 -14.71
CA ALA A 41 -15.66 6.99 -15.44
C ALA A 41 -15.04 6.98 -16.84
N GLY A 42 -15.03 8.12 -17.54
CA GLY A 42 -14.34 8.30 -18.81
C GLY A 42 -12.84 8.04 -18.71
N HIS A 43 -12.18 8.61 -17.69
CA HIS A 43 -10.76 8.38 -17.41
C HIS A 43 -10.49 6.91 -17.07
N ARG A 44 -11.33 6.31 -16.21
CA ARG A 44 -11.26 4.89 -15.84
C ARG A 44 -11.38 4.00 -17.07
N ALA A 45 -12.36 4.22 -17.93
CA ALA A 45 -12.56 3.45 -19.15
C ALA A 45 -11.36 3.53 -20.10
N ALA A 46 -10.71 4.69 -20.18
CA ALA A 46 -9.49 4.84 -20.97
C ALA A 46 -8.29 4.07 -20.38
N ILE A 47 -8.21 3.91 -19.06
CA ILE A 47 -7.21 3.05 -18.40
C ILE A 47 -7.52 1.58 -18.69
N ASP A 48 -8.78 1.17 -18.53
CA ASP A 48 -9.21 -0.20 -18.81
C ASP A 48 -8.87 -0.62 -20.24
N ARG A 49 -9.11 0.26 -21.23
CA ARG A 49 -8.74 0.00 -22.65
C ARG A 49 -7.25 -0.20 -22.82
N ALA A 50 -6.42 0.65 -22.20
CA ALA A 50 -4.96 0.52 -22.27
C ALA A 50 -4.48 -0.79 -21.61
N MET A 51 -5.07 -1.17 -20.47
CA MET A 51 -4.74 -2.42 -19.78
C MET A 51 -5.20 -3.65 -20.54
N ALA A 52 -6.38 -3.61 -21.15
CA ALA A 52 -6.88 -4.68 -22.00
C ALA A 52 -5.94 -4.92 -23.20
N ALA A 53 -5.47 -3.86 -23.86
CA ALA A 53 -4.51 -3.97 -24.95
C ALA A 53 -3.19 -4.61 -24.49
N ARG A 54 -2.65 -4.19 -23.33
CA ARG A 54 -1.43 -4.78 -22.76
C ARG A 54 -1.63 -6.24 -22.36
N ARG A 55 -2.81 -6.58 -21.81
CA ARG A 55 -3.16 -7.95 -21.43
C ARG A 55 -3.27 -8.86 -22.65
N ALA A 56 -3.85 -8.37 -23.74
CA ALA A 56 -3.96 -9.12 -25.00
C ALA A 56 -2.58 -9.40 -25.65
N ALA A 57 -1.57 -8.58 -25.35
CA ALA A 57 -0.19 -8.78 -25.81
C ALA A 57 0.62 -9.75 -24.94
N LEU A 58 0.05 -10.29 -23.84
CA LEU A 58 0.74 -11.26 -23.00
C LEU A 58 0.91 -12.59 -23.74
N PRO A 59 2.08 -13.24 -23.63
CA PRO A 59 2.26 -14.62 -24.08
C PRO A 59 1.18 -15.56 -23.51
N PRO A 60 0.68 -16.53 -24.30
CA PRO A 60 -0.23 -17.53 -23.81
C PRO A 60 0.42 -18.37 -22.70
N GLY A 61 -0.37 -18.77 -21.70
CA GLY A 61 0.09 -19.63 -20.61
C GLY A 61 0.70 -18.91 -19.40
N ILE A 62 0.74 -17.57 -19.38
CA ILE A 62 1.10 -16.82 -18.17
C ILE A 62 0.08 -17.10 -17.08
N ARG A 63 0.52 -17.78 -16.02
CA ARG A 63 -0.28 -17.95 -14.80
C ARG A 63 0.08 -16.82 -13.83
N PRO A 64 -0.92 -16.12 -13.26
CA PRO A 64 -0.66 -15.13 -12.23
C PRO A 64 -0.06 -15.83 -11.00
N GLU A 65 0.97 -15.24 -10.42
CA GLU A 65 1.45 -15.67 -9.12
C GLU A 65 0.43 -15.26 -8.03
N ILE A 66 0.19 -16.16 -7.09
CA ILE A 66 -0.85 -15.98 -6.07
C ILE A 66 -0.54 -14.77 -5.20
N GLY A 67 -1.54 -13.89 -5.01
CA GLY A 67 -1.49 -12.74 -4.12
C GLY A 67 -0.85 -11.48 -4.71
N GLU A 68 -0.47 -11.49 -5.99
CA GLU A 68 0.06 -10.31 -6.68
C GLU A 68 -0.86 -9.82 -7.80
N PRO A 69 -0.96 -8.49 -8.00
CA PRO A 69 -1.62 -7.95 -9.18
C PRO A 69 -0.87 -8.41 -10.44
N SER A 70 -1.47 -9.34 -11.18
CA SER A 70 -0.99 -9.75 -12.49
C SER A 70 -1.85 -9.11 -13.56
N LEU A 71 -1.22 -8.66 -14.65
CA LEU A 71 -1.97 -8.14 -15.79
C LEU A 71 -2.95 -9.19 -16.36
N ALA A 72 -2.67 -10.48 -16.17
CA ALA A 72 -3.57 -11.57 -16.54
C ALA A 72 -4.90 -11.57 -15.76
N THR A 73 -4.92 -11.04 -14.53
CA THR A 73 -6.09 -10.97 -13.64
C THR A 73 -6.72 -9.59 -13.57
N TYR A 74 -6.29 -8.66 -14.42
CA TYR A 74 -6.84 -7.31 -14.45
C TYR A 74 -8.39 -7.34 -14.55
N PRO A 75 -9.12 -6.57 -13.71
CA PRO A 75 -8.66 -5.47 -12.85
C PRO A 75 -8.30 -5.87 -11.40
N VAL A 76 -8.33 -7.16 -11.05
CA VAL A 76 -8.16 -7.63 -9.67
C VAL A 76 -6.78 -7.26 -9.12
N GLY A 77 -6.76 -6.57 -7.97
CA GLY A 77 -5.54 -6.10 -7.31
C GLY A 77 -4.98 -4.77 -7.83
N PHE A 78 -5.58 -4.15 -8.84
CA PHE A 78 -5.08 -2.91 -9.45
C PHE A 78 -5.66 -1.62 -8.83
N CYS A 79 -6.27 -1.68 -7.63
CA CYS A 79 -6.97 -0.55 -7.01
C CYS A 79 -6.12 0.73 -6.94
N ARG A 80 -4.90 0.64 -6.40
CA ARG A 80 -3.96 1.75 -6.31
C ARG A 80 -3.60 2.29 -7.69
N HIS A 81 -3.23 1.41 -8.62
CA HIS A 81 -2.76 1.79 -9.95
C HIS A 81 -3.84 2.49 -10.78
N ILE A 82 -5.07 2.00 -10.67
CA ILE A 82 -6.24 2.59 -11.30
C ILE A 82 -6.53 3.96 -10.66
N ARG A 83 -6.60 4.02 -9.33
CA ARG A 83 -6.82 5.28 -8.59
C ARG A 83 -5.81 6.35 -8.98
N ASP A 84 -4.53 6.01 -9.00
CA ASP A 84 -3.44 6.94 -9.31
C ASP A 84 -3.55 7.47 -10.76
N GLN A 85 -3.83 6.61 -11.74
CA GLN A 85 -3.97 7.06 -13.13
C GLN A 85 -5.27 7.84 -13.39
N VAL A 86 -6.38 7.46 -12.76
CA VAL A 86 -7.63 8.23 -12.86
C VAL A 86 -7.40 9.61 -12.27
N TRP A 87 -6.71 9.67 -11.12
CA TRP A 87 -6.35 10.89 -10.44
C TRP A 87 -5.51 11.83 -11.32
N ASP A 88 -4.41 11.34 -11.87
CA ASP A 88 -3.50 12.15 -12.69
C ASP A 88 -4.21 12.71 -13.93
N ARG A 89 -5.09 11.90 -14.55
CA ARG A 89 -5.90 12.32 -15.69
C ARG A 89 -6.94 13.37 -15.29
N ALA A 90 -7.64 13.17 -14.17
CA ALA A 90 -8.64 14.13 -13.68
C ALA A 90 -8.00 15.48 -13.31
N LEU A 91 -6.81 15.46 -12.71
CA LEU A 91 -6.06 16.69 -12.42
C LEU A 91 -5.63 17.45 -13.67
N ALA A 92 -5.39 16.74 -14.78
CA ALA A 92 -5.04 17.33 -16.06
C ALA A 92 -6.27 17.73 -16.91
N ASP A 93 -7.49 17.29 -16.56
CA ASP A 93 -8.71 17.55 -17.33
C ASP A 93 -9.32 18.93 -16.95
N PRO A 94 -9.35 19.91 -17.88
CA PRO A 94 -9.92 21.23 -17.61
C PRO A 94 -11.42 21.19 -17.25
N ALA A 95 -12.19 20.24 -17.77
CA ALA A 95 -13.59 20.08 -17.45
C ALA A 95 -13.77 19.62 -15.99
N PHE A 96 -12.94 18.69 -15.54
CA PHE A 96 -12.92 18.28 -14.13
C PHE A 96 -12.52 19.46 -13.23
N GLN A 97 -11.46 20.20 -13.58
CA GLN A 97 -11.03 21.38 -12.81
C GLN A 97 -12.11 22.47 -12.73
N ALA A 98 -12.87 22.69 -13.81
CA ALA A 98 -13.95 23.67 -13.84
C ALA A 98 -15.11 23.33 -12.88
N LEU A 99 -15.34 22.05 -12.59
CA LEU A 99 -16.41 21.60 -11.69
C LEU A 99 -16.06 21.79 -10.20
N LEU A 100 -14.78 21.71 -9.83
CA LEU A 100 -14.37 21.71 -8.42
C LEU A 100 -14.26 23.12 -7.84
N GLY A 101 -13.68 24.07 -8.58
CA GLY A 101 -13.27 25.35 -8.02
C GLY A 101 -12.06 25.22 -7.07
N ARG A 102 -11.49 26.36 -6.64
CA ARG A 102 -10.18 26.40 -5.96
C ARG A 102 -10.21 26.03 -4.48
N ASP A 103 -11.38 26.05 -3.86
CA ASP A 103 -11.65 25.84 -2.44
C ASP A 103 -11.99 24.39 -2.09
N VAL A 104 -12.09 23.50 -3.07
CA VAL A 104 -12.38 22.08 -2.86
C VAL A 104 -11.11 21.31 -2.50
N ILE A 105 -11.17 20.59 -1.38
CA ILE A 105 -10.13 19.67 -0.96
C ILE A 105 -10.18 18.43 -1.83
N LEU A 106 -9.04 18.08 -2.40
CA LEU A 106 -8.87 16.94 -3.26
C LEU A 106 -7.62 16.18 -2.79
N LYS A 107 -7.81 14.97 -2.25
CA LYS A 107 -6.68 14.12 -1.83
C LYS A 107 -6.89 12.63 -2.06
N LYS A 108 -5.78 11.92 -2.16
CA LYS A 108 -5.70 10.46 -2.22
C LYS A 108 -5.68 9.91 -0.78
N VAL A 109 -6.52 8.91 -0.51
CA VAL A 109 -6.65 8.32 0.83
C VAL A 109 -6.38 6.81 0.79
N PHE A 110 -5.99 6.27 1.95
CA PHE A 110 -5.83 4.85 2.20
C PHE A 110 -6.43 4.50 3.56
N ILE A 111 -7.49 3.70 3.54
CA ILE A 111 -8.33 3.42 4.71
C ILE A 111 -8.58 1.92 4.85
N LEU A 112 -9.11 1.53 6.02
CA LEU A 112 -9.75 0.25 6.22
C LEU A 112 -11.25 0.43 6.02
N LEU A 113 -11.79 -0.19 4.98
CA LEU A 113 -13.23 -0.17 4.69
C LEU A 113 -13.90 -1.35 5.41
N LYS A 114 -14.96 -1.08 6.18
CA LYS A 114 -15.74 -2.06 6.96
C LYS A 114 -14.89 -2.93 7.90
N GLY A 115 -13.74 -2.39 8.35
CA GLY A 115 -12.74 -3.11 9.15
C GLY A 115 -12.14 -4.36 8.48
N ARG A 116 -12.29 -4.52 7.16
CA ARG A 116 -11.94 -5.76 6.44
C ARG A 116 -11.07 -5.55 5.22
N TYR A 117 -11.17 -4.42 4.54
CA TYR A 117 -10.55 -4.23 3.24
C TYR A 117 -9.61 -3.04 3.25
N PHE A 118 -8.40 -3.22 2.72
CA PHE A 118 -7.55 -2.09 2.36
C PHE A 118 -8.13 -1.39 1.14
N GLN A 119 -8.40 -0.10 1.27
CA GLN A 119 -9.07 0.66 0.23
C GLN A 119 -8.25 1.86 -0.20
N ASN A 120 -7.94 1.91 -1.50
CA ASN A 120 -7.35 3.07 -2.16
C ASN A 120 -8.48 3.89 -2.76
N ALA A 121 -8.65 5.13 -2.29
CA ALA A 121 -9.74 5.98 -2.74
C ALA A 121 -9.29 7.44 -2.85
N VAL A 122 -10.27 8.30 -3.11
CA VAL A 122 -10.16 9.75 -3.21
C VAL A 122 -11.14 10.40 -2.23
N GLN A 123 -10.70 11.47 -1.57
CA GLN A 123 -11.58 12.44 -0.95
C GLN A 123 -11.73 13.65 -1.87
N LEU A 124 -12.98 14.03 -2.13
CA LEU A 124 -13.37 15.23 -2.86
C LEU A 124 -14.35 16.05 -2.00
N GLY A 125 -13.90 17.15 -1.41
CA GLY A 125 -14.63 17.85 -0.36
C GLY A 125 -14.93 16.91 0.80
N ASN A 126 -16.21 16.76 1.14
CA ASN A 126 -16.72 15.77 2.11
C ASN A 126 -17.32 14.52 1.45
N LEU A 127 -16.90 14.20 0.24
CA LEU A 127 -17.25 12.97 -0.46
C LEU A 127 -16.07 12.00 -0.47
N TYR A 128 -16.39 10.73 -0.26
CA TYR A 128 -15.53 9.60 -0.56
C TYR A 128 -15.85 9.11 -1.98
N ILE A 129 -14.82 8.87 -2.78
CA ILE A 129 -14.94 8.35 -4.14
C ILE A 129 -13.94 7.20 -4.32
N ASP A 130 -14.45 6.01 -4.59
CA ASP A 130 -13.69 4.87 -5.09
C ASP A 130 -13.80 4.79 -6.61
N VAL A 131 -12.68 4.86 -7.31
CA VAL A 131 -12.62 4.74 -8.78
C VAL A 131 -12.19 3.35 -9.24
N ALA A 132 -12.07 2.41 -8.29
CA ALA A 132 -11.56 1.06 -8.46
C ALA A 132 -12.31 0.00 -7.64
N ASN A 133 -13.62 0.17 -7.45
CA ASN A 133 -14.43 -0.68 -6.56
C ASN A 133 -14.57 -2.14 -7.06
N ASP A 134 -14.40 -2.36 -8.38
CA ASP A 134 -14.45 -3.67 -9.04
C ASP A 134 -13.15 -4.48 -8.94
N THR A 135 -12.12 -3.98 -8.23
CA THR A 135 -10.78 -4.61 -8.20
C THR A 135 -10.60 -5.71 -7.17
N VAL A 136 -11.66 -6.04 -6.44
CA VAL A 136 -11.72 -7.22 -5.57
C VAL A 136 -12.75 -8.21 -6.11
N TRP A 137 -13.92 -7.69 -6.50
CA TRP A 137 -14.99 -8.44 -7.11
C TRP A 137 -15.48 -7.68 -8.35
N THR A 138 -15.30 -8.30 -9.52
CA THR A 138 -15.48 -7.65 -10.82
C THR A 138 -16.93 -7.35 -11.19
N ASP A 139 -17.91 -7.92 -10.49
CA ASP A 139 -19.33 -7.67 -10.75
C ASP A 139 -19.83 -6.40 -10.05
N LYS A 140 -19.02 -5.81 -9.16
CA LYS A 140 -19.32 -4.51 -8.56
C LYS A 140 -19.27 -3.38 -9.61
N PRO A 141 -19.97 -2.26 -9.37
CA PRO A 141 -19.75 -1.05 -10.14
C PRO A 141 -18.27 -0.64 -10.10
N LYS A 142 -17.74 -0.13 -11.21
CA LYS A 142 -16.34 0.31 -11.28
C LYS A 142 -16.02 1.49 -10.38
N LEU A 143 -17.02 2.36 -10.20
CA LEU A 143 -16.95 3.54 -9.35
C LEU A 143 -18.01 3.43 -8.25
N GLU A 144 -17.68 3.92 -7.07
CA GLU A 144 -18.60 4.09 -5.94
C GLU A 144 -18.31 5.44 -5.27
N TRP A 145 -19.33 6.09 -4.74
CA TRP A 145 -19.16 7.33 -3.97
C TRP A 145 -20.19 7.39 -2.84
N GLN A 146 -19.82 8.04 -1.74
CA GLN A 146 -20.72 8.30 -0.60
C GLN A 146 -20.26 9.58 0.13
N PRO A 147 -21.15 10.29 0.84
CA PRO A 147 -20.74 11.27 1.85
C PRO A 147 -19.83 10.60 2.89
N ILE A 148 -18.74 11.25 3.31
CA ILE A 148 -17.78 10.64 4.25
C ILE A 148 -18.44 10.19 5.56
N ALA A 149 -19.46 10.93 6.02
CA ALA A 149 -20.20 10.60 7.24
C ALA A 149 -21.00 9.28 7.14
N GLU A 150 -21.23 8.77 5.92
CA GLU A 150 -21.98 7.54 5.65
C GLU A 150 -21.06 6.35 5.36
N VAL A 151 -19.76 6.59 5.18
CA VAL A 151 -18.77 5.53 4.93
C VAL A 151 -18.43 4.81 6.23
N ASP A 152 -18.56 3.49 6.24
CA ASP A 152 -18.01 2.64 7.31
C ASP A 152 -16.51 2.44 7.09
N TYR A 153 -15.69 3.30 7.71
CA TYR A 153 -14.24 3.24 7.61
C TYR A 153 -13.51 3.54 8.91
N THR A 154 -12.25 3.11 8.94
CA THR A 154 -11.24 3.65 9.86
C THR A 154 -9.99 4.05 9.09
N ASN A 155 -9.31 5.09 9.56
CA ASN A 155 -7.99 5.43 9.03
C ASN A 155 -6.96 4.39 9.50
N VAL A 156 -5.97 4.11 8.64
CA VAL A 156 -4.87 3.22 9.02
C VAL A 156 -3.93 3.97 9.95
N ASP A 157 -4.08 3.74 11.25
CA ASP A 157 -3.35 4.47 12.30
C ASP A 157 -2.49 3.61 13.20
N ASP A 158 -2.68 2.29 13.21
CA ASP A 158 -1.89 1.36 14.00
C ASP A 158 -1.57 0.07 13.23
N TRP A 159 -0.42 -0.51 13.58
CA TRP A 159 0.09 -1.71 12.93
C TRP A 159 -0.60 -3.02 13.36
N PRO A 160 -1.08 -3.19 14.60
CA PRO A 160 -1.88 -4.36 14.97
C PRO A 160 -3.13 -4.53 14.09
N THR A 161 -3.90 -3.47 13.90
CA THR A 161 -5.10 -3.48 13.05
C THR A 161 -4.72 -3.72 11.59
N PHE A 162 -3.69 -3.04 11.09
CA PHE A 162 -3.16 -3.28 9.75
C PHE A 162 -2.77 -4.76 9.55
N ALA A 163 -2.03 -5.34 10.49
CA ALA A 163 -1.57 -6.71 10.41
C ALA A 163 -2.73 -7.71 10.48
N ALA A 164 -3.73 -7.46 11.33
CA ALA A 164 -4.94 -8.28 11.40
C ALA A 164 -5.72 -8.28 10.07
N VAL A 165 -5.90 -7.10 9.47
CA VAL A 165 -6.54 -6.98 8.15
C VAL A 165 -5.72 -7.67 7.07
N ALA A 166 -4.41 -7.46 7.02
CA ALA A 166 -3.54 -8.13 6.05
C ALA A 166 -3.63 -9.66 6.13
N ARG A 167 -3.59 -10.22 7.34
CA ARG A 167 -3.75 -11.67 7.55
C ARG A 167 -5.09 -12.19 7.04
N ARG A 168 -6.18 -11.48 7.36
CA ARG A 168 -7.54 -11.91 6.99
C ARG A 168 -7.84 -11.73 5.50
N TYR A 169 -7.50 -10.57 4.96
CA TYR A 169 -7.90 -10.14 3.62
C TYR A 169 -6.95 -10.62 2.53
N LEU A 170 -5.64 -10.62 2.80
CA LEU A 170 -4.63 -11.04 1.83
C LEU A 170 -4.10 -12.45 2.10
N HIS A 171 -4.57 -13.10 3.17
CA HIS A 171 -4.16 -14.45 3.56
C HIS A 171 -2.64 -14.60 3.70
N VAL A 172 -1.98 -13.61 4.29
CA VAL A 172 -0.52 -13.63 4.52
C VAL A 172 -0.22 -13.80 6.01
N GLU A 173 0.95 -14.34 6.35
CA GLU A 173 1.52 -14.20 7.69
C GLU A 173 2.60 -13.12 7.72
N LEU A 174 2.51 -12.22 8.70
CA LEU A 174 3.44 -11.09 8.83
C LEU A 174 4.49 -11.33 9.92
N TYR A 175 5.73 -10.97 9.60
CA TYR A 175 6.90 -11.05 10.47
C TYR A 175 7.71 -9.76 10.40
N PRO A 176 8.20 -9.21 11.51
CA PRO A 176 9.00 -7.99 11.50
C PRO A 176 10.23 -8.10 10.61
N ASN A 177 10.49 -7.08 9.79
CA ASN A 177 11.65 -7.00 8.92
C ASN A 177 12.91 -6.55 9.69
N LEU A 178 13.40 -7.40 10.59
CA LEU A 178 14.60 -7.12 11.37
C LEU A 178 15.89 -7.44 10.60
N LEU A 179 15.80 -7.94 9.36
CA LEU A 179 16.95 -8.35 8.55
C LEU A 179 17.47 -7.22 7.65
N PHE A 180 16.61 -6.27 7.29
CA PHE A 180 16.95 -5.09 6.48
C PHE A 180 16.55 -3.80 7.22
N PRO A 181 17.33 -3.35 8.23
CA PRO A 181 16.99 -2.21 9.09
C PRO A 181 16.64 -0.95 8.31
N PHE A 182 17.39 -0.67 7.23
CA PHE A 182 17.17 0.50 6.39
C PHE A 182 15.80 0.48 5.71
N ALA A 183 15.24 -0.70 5.43
CA ALA A 183 13.90 -0.83 4.85
C ALA A 183 12.77 -0.81 5.88
N PHE A 184 13.05 -1.02 7.17
CA PHE A 184 12.04 -1.11 8.22
C PHE A 184 11.06 0.08 8.25
N PRO A 185 11.49 1.36 8.08
CA PRO A 185 10.57 2.50 8.09
C PRO A 185 9.42 2.42 7.08
N ALA A 186 9.61 1.76 5.94
CA ALA A 186 8.62 1.69 4.85
C ALA A 186 8.21 0.29 4.42
N ALA A 187 8.96 -0.72 4.85
CA ALA A 187 8.63 -2.12 4.73
C ALA A 187 8.90 -2.83 6.09
N PRO A 188 8.17 -2.48 7.16
CA PRO A 188 8.39 -3.05 8.49
C PRO A 188 8.07 -4.55 8.61
N PHE A 189 7.37 -5.15 7.64
CA PHE A 189 7.08 -6.59 7.68
C PHE A 189 7.53 -7.33 6.42
N PHE A 190 8.06 -8.53 6.62
CA PHE A 190 7.96 -9.60 5.66
C PHE A 190 6.54 -10.15 5.64
N ALA A 191 6.08 -10.58 4.47
CA ALA A 191 4.88 -11.39 4.33
C ALA A 191 5.21 -12.76 3.74
N ILE A 192 4.64 -13.80 4.35
CA ILE A 192 4.63 -15.14 3.79
C ILE A 192 3.24 -15.43 3.24
N ARG A 193 3.17 -15.77 1.97
CA ARG A 193 1.92 -16.00 1.23
C ARG A 193 1.44 -17.45 1.34
N PRO A 194 0.19 -17.78 0.94
CA PRO A 194 -0.33 -19.16 0.96
C PRO A 194 0.54 -20.16 0.19
N GLY A 195 1.14 -19.72 -0.92
CA GLY A 195 2.09 -20.52 -1.70
C GLY A 195 3.47 -20.70 -1.07
N GLY A 196 3.71 -20.17 0.14
CA GLY A 196 4.97 -20.29 0.85
C GLY A 196 6.08 -19.34 0.39
N ARG A 197 5.81 -18.42 -0.55
CA ARG A 197 6.77 -17.37 -0.92
C ARG A 197 6.85 -16.30 0.16
N ILE A 198 8.07 -15.84 0.45
CA ILE A 198 8.33 -14.63 1.25
C ILE A 198 8.59 -13.41 0.37
N ASP A 199 8.05 -12.25 0.76
CA ASP A 199 8.39 -10.95 0.20
C ASP A 199 8.46 -9.85 1.27
N LEU A 200 8.97 -8.67 0.89
CA LEU A 200 8.75 -7.44 1.63
C LEU A 200 7.30 -7.03 1.35
N PHE A 201 6.47 -6.96 2.40
CA PHE A 201 5.04 -6.81 2.20
C PHE A 201 4.73 -5.49 1.50
N PHE A 202 4.04 -5.60 0.36
CA PHE A 202 3.64 -4.47 -0.47
C PHE A 202 2.57 -3.60 0.22
N ALA A 203 2.44 -2.34 -0.22
CA ALA A 203 1.49 -1.34 0.27
C ALA A 203 1.73 -0.76 1.68
N GLN A 204 2.92 -0.99 2.27
CA GLN A 204 3.35 -0.33 3.52
C GLN A 204 3.96 1.06 3.31
N ASP A 205 4.41 1.34 2.08
CA ASP A 205 5.01 2.62 1.66
C ASP A 205 4.05 3.80 1.86
N ILE A 206 2.75 3.56 1.70
CA ILE A 206 1.69 4.52 1.97
C ILE A 206 1.73 4.96 3.45
N ILE A 207 1.81 4.00 4.40
CA ILE A 207 1.88 4.32 5.83
C ILE A 207 3.16 5.09 6.14
N PHE A 208 4.29 4.70 5.55
CA PHE A 208 5.56 5.41 5.73
C PHE A 208 5.48 6.89 5.34
N LEU A 209 4.90 7.19 4.18
CA LEU A 209 4.84 8.56 3.69
C LEU A 209 3.93 9.44 4.57
N LYS A 210 2.87 8.85 5.16
CA LYS A 210 2.08 9.48 6.22
C LYS A 210 2.92 9.69 7.48
N ASP A 211 3.71 8.70 7.86
CA ASP A 211 4.43 8.68 9.12
C ASP A 211 5.62 9.64 9.15
N VAL A 212 6.36 9.80 8.04
CA VAL A 212 7.42 10.80 7.88
C VAL A 212 6.90 12.21 8.20
N GLY A 213 5.73 12.57 7.65
CA GLY A 213 5.08 13.86 7.94
C GLY A 213 4.70 14.04 9.41
N GLN A 214 4.52 12.94 10.14
CA GLN A 214 4.11 12.89 11.54
C GLN A 214 5.26 12.48 12.48
N GLY A 215 6.52 12.57 12.04
CA GLY A 215 7.70 12.29 12.87
C GLY A 215 7.87 10.82 13.21
N MET A 216 7.55 9.92 12.29
CA MET A 216 7.72 8.46 12.42
C MET A 216 6.93 7.85 13.60
N ARG A 217 5.83 8.49 14.00
CA ARG A 217 5.05 8.10 15.19
C ARG A 217 4.61 6.64 15.17
N ARG A 218 4.07 6.15 14.05
CA ARG A 218 3.54 4.78 13.94
C ARG A 218 4.66 3.75 13.91
N ILE A 219 5.78 4.05 13.26
CA ILE A 219 6.96 3.17 13.28
C ILE A 219 7.56 3.09 14.68
N LEU A 220 7.62 4.21 15.41
CA LEU A 220 8.05 4.21 16.82
C LEU A 220 7.11 3.40 17.71
N GLN A 221 5.79 3.51 17.49
CA GLN A 221 4.80 2.67 18.17
C GLN A 221 5.00 1.19 17.85
N LEU A 222 5.23 0.83 16.59
CA LEU A 222 5.50 -0.54 16.17
C LEU A 222 6.75 -1.11 16.83
N LEU A 223 7.84 -0.35 16.85
CA LEU A 223 9.10 -0.77 17.46
C LEU A 223 8.98 -0.94 18.98
N SER A 224 7.90 -0.42 19.59
CA SER A 224 7.57 -0.57 21.00
C SER A 224 6.46 -1.61 21.25
N ASP A 225 5.93 -2.25 20.20
CA ASP A 225 4.92 -3.30 20.30
C ASP A 225 5.59 -4.66 20.51
N ASP A 226 5.65 -5.11 21.75
CA ASP A 226 6.28 -6.38 22.10
C ASP A 226 5.63 -7.59 21.41
N ALA A 227 4.31 -7.58 21.20
CA ALA A 227 3.61 -8.72 20.61
C ALA A 227 3.99 -8.90 19.14
N LEU A 228 4.05 -7.81 18.37
CA LEU A 228 4.49 -7.85 16.99
C LEU A 228 6.01 -8.01 16.88
N MET A 229 6.80 -7.28 17.66
CA MET A 229 8.27 -7.32 17.60
C MET A 229 8.89 -8.58 18.20
N ALA A 230 8.18 -9.34 19.05
CA ALA A 230 8.64 -10.64 19.52
C ALA A 230 8.54 -11.74 18.44
N ARG A 231 7.73 -11.55 17.40
CA ARG A 231 7.65 -12.51 16.30
C ARG A 231 9.00 -12.62 15.61
N ARG A 232 9.40 -13.85 15.28
CA ARG A 232 10.63 -14.15 14.55
C ARG A 232 10.27 -14.83 13.25
N LEU A 233 10.93 -14.43 12.18
CA LEU A 233 10.82 -15.11 10.91
C LEU A 233 11.21 -16.59 11.11
N PRO A 234 10.48 -17.57 10.57
CA PRO A 234 10.84 -18.96 10.78
C PRO A 234 12.27 -19.24 10.26
N PRO A 235 13.06 -20.09 10.94
CA PRO A 235 14.47 -20.29 10.60
C PRO A 235 14.74 -20.66 9.14
N ALA A 236 13.85 -21.45 8.52
CA ALA A 236 13.95 -21.81 7.11
C ALA A 236 13.90 -20.57 6.19
N TYR A 237 13.01 -19.62 6.47
CA TYR A 237 12.91 -18.38 5.71
C TYR A 237 14.07 -17.43 6.00
N GLU A 238 14.52 -17.34 7.25
CA GLU A 238 15.71 -16.54 7.58
C GLU A 238 16.95 -17.06 6.83
N ALA A 239 17.12 -18.38 6.76
CA ALA A 239 18.21 -19.01 6.02
C ALA A 239 18.15 -18.68 4.52
N LEU A 240 16.96 -18.73 3.91
CA LEU A 240 16.77 -18.35 2.49
C LEU A 240 17.14 -16.90 2.22
N VAL A 241 16.62 -15.97 3.02
CA VAL A 241 16.91 -14.54 2.87
C VAL A 241 18.40 -14.26 3.10
N ARG A 242 18.99 -14.89 4.11
CA ARG A 242 20.43 -14.80 4.39
C ARG A 242 21.25 -15.29 3.19
N GLN A 243 20.98 -16.48 2.68
CA GLN A 243 21.69 -17.04 1.53
C GLN A 243 21.61 -16.13 0.30
N ALA A 244 20.43 -15.55 0.04
CA ALA A 244 20.20 -14.70 -1.13
C ALA A 244 20.82 -13.28 -0.99
N CYS A 245 20.85 -12.73 0.22
CA CYS A 245 21.11 -11.30 0.43
C CYS A 245 22.36 -11.00 1.28
N SER A 246 22.85 -11.90 2.12
CA SER A 246 24.02 -11.66 2.99
C SER A 246 25.35 -11.41 2.27
N PRO A 247 25.56 -11.83 1.00
CA PRO A 247 26.72 -11.40 0.24
C PRO A 247 26.77 -9.89 -0.01
N ASN A 248 25.67 -9.15 0.22
CA ASN A 248 25.55 -7.70 0.00
C ASN A 248 25.98 -7.28 -1.41
N LEU A 249 25.65 -8.10 -2.41
CA LEU A 249 25.82 -7.76 -3.81
C LEU A 249 24.71 -6.78 -4.21
N HIS A 250 24.97 -5.48 -4.11
CA HIS A 250 23.97 -4.44 -4.34
C HIS A 250 23.35 -4.45 -5.75
N ASP A 251 24.09 -4.98 -6.74
CA ASP A 251 23.59 -5.23 -8.09
C ASP A 251 22.55 -6.36 -8.15
N VAL A 252 22.52 -7.24 -7.16
CA VAL A 252 21.52 -8.32 -6.99
C VAL A 252 20.38 -7.82 -6.12
N PHE A 253 20.70 -7.28 -4.94
CA PHE A 253 19.73 -6.77 -3.97
C PHE A 253 20.22 -5.48 -3.32
N PRO A 254 19.51 -4.35 -3.46
CA PRO A 254 20.08 -3.03 -3.18
C PRO A 254 20.08 -2.65 -1.69
N LEU A 255 19.52 -3.48 -0.81
CA LEU A 255 19.54 -3.26 0.64
C LEU A 255 20.61 -4.12 1.28
N GLU A 256 21.28 -3.56 2.28
CA GLU A 256 22.23 -4.29 3.11
C GLU A 256 21.49 -5.27 4.03
N PHE A 257 21.91 -6.54 4.00
CA PHE A 257 21.52 -7.53 4.99
C PHE A 257 22.31 -7.29 6.29
N ALA A 258 21.67 -6.67 7.27
CA ALA A 258 22.29 -6.31 8.55
C ALA A 258 21.29 -6.53 9.69
N PRO A 259 21.08 -7.78 10.16
CA PRO A 259 20.09 -8.05 11.20
C PRO A 259 20.27 -7.17 12.44
N ALA A 260 19.21 -6.48 12.87
CA ALA A 260 19.28 -5.53 13.98
C ALA A 260 18.08 -5.67 14.95
N PRO A 261 18.29 -5.49 16.26
CA PRO A 261 17.20 -5.46 17.22
C PRO A 261 16.35 -4.18 17.05
N PRO A 262 15.07 -4.18 17.49
CA PRO A 262 14.18 -3.01 17.38
C PRO A 262 14.78 -1.71 17.93
N ALA A 263 15.51 -1.77 19.04
CA ALA A 263 16.18 -0.59 19.62
C ALA A 263 17.21 0.04 18.67
N ALA A 264 18.01 -0.77 17.97
CA ALA A 264 19.00 -0.25 17.02
C ALA A 264 18.34 0.38 15.78
N ILE A 265 17.22 -0.19 15.31
CA ILE A 265 16.43 0.38 14.22
C ILE A 265 15.84 1.74 14.65
N ARG A 266 15.29 1.81 15.86
CA ARG A 266 14.71 3.03 16.45
C ARG A 266 15.76 4.13 16.57
N ASP A 267 16.88 3.82 17.20
CA ASP A 267 17.86 4.80 17.66
C ASP A 267 18.84 5.20 16.54
N GLY A 268 18.97 4.36 15.49
CA GLY A 268 19.73 4.66 14.27
C GLY A 268 18.85 5.11 13.11
N VAL A 269 18.28 4.14 12.38
CA VAL A 269 17.58 4.39 11.11
C VAL A 269 16.39 5.34 11.27
N VAL A 270 15.51 5.10 12.23
CA VAL A 270 14.30 5.93 12.40
C VAL A 270 14.66 7.34 12.87
N ALA A 271 15.68 7.48 13.71
CA ALA A 271 16.18 8.78 14.14
C ALA A 271 16.65 9.65 12.94
N GLU A 272 17.28 9.04 11.93
CA GLU A 272 17.67 9.75 10.70
C GLU A 272 16.45 10.27 9.92
N PHE A 273 15.39 9.45 9.78
CA PHE A 273 14.13 9.89 9.13
C PHE A 273 13.45 11.02 9.91
N ILE A 274 13.51 11.01 11.23
CA ILE A 274 13.01 12.12 12.06
C ILE A 274 13.84 13.38 11.81
N ALA A 275 15.17 13.25 11.69
CA ALA A 275 16.07 14.35 11.43
C ALA A 275 15.86 14.99 10.04
N LEU A 276 15.29 14.27 9.05
CA LEU A 276 14.90 14.85 7.76
C LEU A 276 13.95 16.04 7.91
N ARG A 277 13.17 16.11 9.00
CA ARG A 277 12.28 17.24 9.29
C ARG A 277 13.01 18.56 9.57
N GLN A 278 14.30 18.48 9.88
CA GLN A 278 15.16 19.63 10.11
C GLN A 278 15.87 20.09 8.82
N GLN A 279 15.79 19.30 7.74
CA GLN A 279 16.39 19.64 6.46
C GLN A 279 15.51 20.61 5.66
N PRO A 280 16.10 21.33 4.67
CA PRO A 280 15.31 22.10 3.72
C PRO A 280 14.24 21.23 3.03
N PRO A 281 13.02 21.76 2.86
CA PRO A 281 11.90 21.16 2.14
C PRO A 281 12.22 20.25 0.95
N ASP A 282 12.87 20.81 -0.06
CA ASP A 282 13.10 20.15 -1.34
C ASP A 282 14.11 19.01 -1.20
N ARG A 283 15.10 19.18 -0.31
CA ARG A 283 16.08 18.14 0.02
C ARG A 283 15.41 16.98 0.73
N ALA A 284 14.58 17.26 1.73
CA ALA A 284 13.88 16.22 2.47
C ALA A 284 12.93 15.42 1.56
N LEU A 285 12.22 16.11 0.66
CA LEU A 285 11.36 15.46 -0.34
C LEU A 285 12.18 14.57 -1.30
N ALA A 286 13.26 15.08 -1.88
CA ALA A 286 14.10 14.32 -2.79
C ALA A 286 14.68 13.05 -2.14
N MET A 287 15.09 13.12 -0.87
CA MET A 287 15.57 11.96 -0.12
C MET A 287 14.46 10.91 0.10
N VAL A 288 13.25 11.34 0.44
CA VAL A 288 12.09 10.44 0.60
C VAL A 288 11.72 9.77 -0.73
N GLU A 289 11.76 10.49 -1.85
CA GLU A 289 11.48 9.96 -3.18
C GLU A 289 12.54 8.94 -3.64
N GLN A 290 13.82 9.24 -3.39
CA GLN A 290 14.92 8.30 -3.65
C GLN A 290 14.78 7.02 -2.80
N TYR A 291 14.47 7.17 -1.53
CA TYR A 291 14.24 6.04 -0.62
C TYR A 291 13.05 5.17 -1.07
N ALA A 292 11.91 5.79 -1.43
CA ALA A 292 10.76 5.07 -1.96
C ALA A 292 11.09 4.30 -3.26
N THR A 293 11.90 4.90 -4.14
CA THR A 293 12.36 4.27 -5.38
C THR A 293 13.24 3.05 -5.10
N LEU A 294 14.21 3.19 -4.18
CA LEU A 294 15.08 2.11 -3.74
C LEU A 294 14.27 0.93 -3.19
N LEU A 295 13.28 1.20 -2.33
CA LEU A 295 12.45 0.15 -1.75
C LEU A 295 11.53 -0.53 -2.75
N ALA A 296 10.98 0.22 -3.69
CA ALA A 296 10.21 -0.37 -4.77
C ALA A 296 11.09 -1.33 -5.61
N ASP A 297 12.36 -0.99 -5.83
CA ASP A 297 13.31 -1.88 -6.52
C ASP A 297 13.70 -3.10 -5.68
N ALA A 298 14.01 -2.92 -4.40
CA ALA A 298 14.29 -4.01 -3.47
C ALA A 298 13.13 -5.00 -3.41
N THR A 299 11.90 -4.51 -3.23
CA THR A 299 10.69 -5.33 -3.17
C THR A 299 10.54 -6.18 -4.44
N ARG A 300 10.66 -5.57 -5.63
CA ARG A 300 10.60 -6.29 -6.92
C ARG A 300 11.72 -7.31 -7.09
N ARG A 301 12.93 -7.05 -6.58
CA ARG A 301 14.04 -8.00 -6.65
C ARG A 301 13.83 -9.19 -5.74
N LEU A 302 13.38 -8.97 -4.50
CA LEU A 302 13.08 -10.06 -3.57
C LEU A 302 11.94 -10.95 -4.10
N MET A 303 10.88 -10.35 -4.65
CA MET A 303 9.80 -11.10 -5.31
C MET A 303 10.33 -11.99 -6.43
N ARG A 304 11.21 -11.45 -7.30
CA ARG A 304 11.84 -12.20 -8.40
C ARG A 304 12.77 -13.34 -7.96
N MET A 305 13.30 -13.28 -6.73
CA MET A 305 14.09 -14.38 -6.17
C MET A 305 13.23 -15.61 -5.85
N ASN A 306 11.90 -15.44 -5.73
CA ASN A 306 10.94 -16.50 -5.48
C ASN A 306 11.37 -17.43 -4.32
N LEU A 307 11.73 -16.83 -3.18
CA LEU A 307 12.25 -17.56 -2.03
C LEU A 307 11.13 -18.37 -1.38
N VAL A 308 11.21 -19.69 -1.52
CA VAL A 308 10.24 -20.67 -1.01
C VAL A 308 11.01 -21.84 -0.37
N PRO A 309 10.71 -22.23 0.88
CA PRO A 309 11.30 -23.41 1.49
C PRO A 309 10.99 -24.72 0.73
N PRO A 310 11.78 -25.78 0.93
CA PRO A 310 11.45 -27.11 0.45
C PRO A 310 10.05 -27.57 0.90
N ALA A 311 9.39 -28.43 0.10
CA ALA A 311 8.00 -28.81 0.31
C ALA A 311 7.73 -29.49 1.67
N ASP A 312 8.67 -30.29 2.18
CA ASP A 312 8.59 -30.91 3.50
C ASP A 312 8.68 -29.88 4.64
N GLU A 313 9.48 -28.84 4.46
CA GLU A 313 9.57 -27.73 5.39
C GLU A 313 8.30 -26.87 5.36
N LEU A 314 7.76 -26.57 4.16
CA LEU A 314 6.47 -25.89 4.02
C LEU A 314 5.35 -26.65 4.73
N ALA A 315 5.28 -27.97 4.58
CA ALA A 315 4.28 -28.79 5.25
C ALA A 315 4.40 -28.69 6.78
N ARG A 316 5.62 -28.73 7.31
CA ARG A 316 5.90 -28.53 8.75
C ARG A 316 5.50 -27.14 9.24
N LEU A 317 5.83 -26.10 8.48
CA LEU A 317 5.48 -24.71 8.82
C LEU A 317 3.97 -24.44 8.75
N ARG A 318 3.23 -25.11 7.85
CA ARG A 318 1.76 -25.07 7.84
C ARG A 318 1.17 -25.72 9.07
N ALA A 319 1.69 -26.88 9.46
CA ALA A 319 1.19 -27.61 10.63
C ALA A 319 1.34 -26.83 11.94
N THR A 320 2.32 -25.91 12.02
CA THR A 320 2.53 -25.03 13.19
C THR A 320 1.83 -23.67 13.08
N GLY A 321 1.15 -23.39 11.95
CA GLY A 321 0.53 -22.09 11.68
C GLY A 321 1.53 -20.96 11.41
N ALA A 322 2.80 -21.30 11.13
CA ALA A 322 3.83 -20.31 10.80
C ALA A 322 3.67 -19.74 9.38
N ILE A 323 2.91 -20.43 8.52
CA ILE A 323 2.51 -19.91 7.23
C ILE A 323 1.00 -20.14 7.05
N PRO A 324 0.31 -19.29 6.28
CA PRO A 324 -1.12 -19.43 6.04
C PRO A 324 -1.42 -20.76 5.32
N ALA A 325 -2.60 -21.31 5.58
CA ALA A 325 -3.09 -22.47 4.84
C ALA A 325 -3.17 -22.16 3.33
N GLU A 326 -3.00 -23.18 2.48
CA GLU A 326 -3.42 -23.06 1.09
C GLU A 326 -4.93 -22.83 1.09
N HIS A 327 -5.37 -21.78 0.38
CA HIS A 327 -6.73 -21.23 0.35
C HIS A 327 -7.84 -22.12 0.93
N PRO A 328 -8.60 -21.67 1.96
CA PRO A 328 -10.03 -21.94 1.94
C PRO A 328 -10.62 -21.21 0.72
N ASP A 329 -11.70 -21.73 0.15
CA ASP A 329 -12.31 -21.26 -1.10
C ASP A 329 -12.46 -19.73 -1.24
N ALA A 330 -12.62 -19.30 -2.51
CA ALA A 330 -12.84 -17.92 -2.96
C ALA A 330 -13.68 -17.06 -1.98
N PRO A 331 -13.42 -15.73 -1.89
CA PRO A 331 -14.00 -14.86 -0.87
C PRO A 331 -15.51 -15.07 -0.73
N GLU A 332 -15.95 -15.37 0.50
CA GLU A 332 -17.37 -15.41 0.87
C GLU A 332 -18.04 -14.09 0.45
N SER A 333 -19.14 -14.27 -0.30
CA SER A 333 -20.00 -13.25 -0.93
C SER A 333 -20.50 -12.16 0.01
#